data_AF-A0A2N5ZJH2-F1
#
_entry.id   AF-A0A2N5ZJH2-F1
#
_cell.length_a   1.000
_cell.length_b   1.000
_cell.length_c   1.000
_cell.angle_alpha   90.00
_cell.angle_beta   90.00
_cell.angle_gamma   90.00
#
_symmetry.space_group_name_H-M   'P 1'
#
loop_
_entity.id
_entity.type
_entity.pdbx_description
1 polymer ?
#
loop_
_entity_poly.entity_id
_entity_poly.type
_entity_poly.pdbx_seq_one_letter_code
_entity_poly.pdbx_strand_id
1 'polypeptide(L)'
;MDRNSIIGIVVIAGLLILWTTLNKPSKEEIEAAKYKRDSLELVQQQQMIQQEKSQTDVVQKDQDEVAIEETKDLSQYQSQYGGFAEAASGKQEFTTLENEHLRIKISNKGGKIYSVELKDYKTYSQKPLLLFDGDSTVFGLQFNTADLRGIETNNLYFIPSEKSSNSVKMRLYSGENRYLVYVYTLSKNDYLVDFDINFVGFNEILANNITVLDLKWSMYVPQLEKGAKNENMYTTIGYKYYQDEVNTLRSRGKDDNREELLTKLKW
;
A
#
# COMPACT_ATOMS: atom_id res chain seq x y z
N MET A 1 -8.81 -39.74 46.71
CA MET A 1 -9.12 -38.30 46.88
C MET A 1 -9.22 -38.01 48.35
N ASP A 2 -8.39 -37.09 48.83
CA ASP A 2 -8.41 -36.69 50.24
C ASP A 2 -9.66 -35.86 50.54
N ARG A 3 -10.23 -36.03 51.75
CA ARG A 3 -11.44 -35.31 52.18
C ARG A 3 -11.29 -33.79 52.05
N ASN A 4 -10.06 -33.29 52.18
CA ASN A 4 -9.74 -31.86 52.06
C ASN A 4 -9.80 -31.36 50.60
N SER A 5 -9.48 -32.20 49.60
CA SER A 5 -9.63 -31.84 48.18
C SER A 5 -11.10 -31.80 47.75
N ILE A 6 -11.95 -32.66 48.31
CA ILE A 6 -13.40 -32.67 48.00
C ILE A 6 -14.06 -31.39 48.56
N ILE A 7 -13.68 -30.97 49.77
CA ILE A 7 -14.17 -29.72 50.37
C ILE A 7 -13.75 -28.50 49.53
N GLY A 8 -12.50 -28.46 49.03
CA GLY A 8 -12.04 -27.37 48.17
C GLY A 8 -12.85 -27.25 46.87
N ILE A 9 -13.17 -28.37 46.21
CA ILE A 9 -13.97 -28.37 44.98
C ILE A 9 -15.40 -27.87 45.25
N VAL A 10 -16.01 -28.26 46.38
CA VAL A 10 -17.36 -27.81 46.75
C VAL A 10 -17.39 -26.31 47.06
N VAL A 11 -16.35 -25.78 47.71
CA VAL A 11 -16.23 -24.33 47.98
C VAL A 11 -16.05 -23.54 46.67
N ILE A 12 -15.20 -24.02 45.76
CA ILE A 12 -14.99 -23.38 44.45
C ILE A 12 -16.27 -23.41 43.62
N ALA A 13 -16.99 -24.54 43.59
CA ALA A 13 -18.28 -24.64 42.91
C ALA A 13 -19.31 -23.67 43.49
N GLY A 14 -19.37 -23.54 44.82
CA GLY A 14 -20.22 -22.57 45.51
C GLY A 14 -19.88 -21.11 45.14
N LEU A 15 -18.60 -20.77 45.10
CA LEU A 15 -18.13 -19.43 44.70
C LEU A 15 -18.46 -19.11 43.24
N LEU A 16 -18.31 -20.07 42.32
CA LEU A 16 -18.66 -19.88 40.91
C LEU A 16 -20.16 -19.66 40.72
N ILE A 17 -21.00 -20.43 41.42
CA ILE A 17 -22.45 -20.23 41.38
C ILE A 17 -22.82 -18.85 41.92
N LEU A 18 -22.25 -18.44 43.06
CA LEU A 18 -22.49 -17.12 43.64
C LEU A 18 -22.02 -15.98 42.72
N TRP A 19 -20.91 -16.16 42.02
CA TRP A 19 -20.38 -15.19 41.07
C TRP A 19 -21.27 -15.07 39.82
N THR A 20 -21.77 -16.20 39.30
CA THR A 20 -22.67 -16.19 38.14
C THR A 20 -24.04 -15.56 38.42
N THR A 21 -24.56 -15.68 39.65
CA THR A 21 -25.83 -15.05 40.02
C THR A 21 -25.68 -13.54 40.24
N LEU A 22 -24.54 -13.08 40.74
CA LEU A 22 -24.25 -11.65 40.93
C LEU A 22 -23.91 -10.93 39.62
N ASN A 23 -23.25 -11.60 38.66
CA ASN A 23 -22.86 -11.01 37.37
C ASN A 23 -23.83 -11.29 36.21
N LYS A 24 -25.08 -11.68 36.51
CA LYS A 24 -26.10 -11.85 35.48
C LYS A 24 -26.56 -10.46 34.99
N PRO A 25 -26.42 -10.12 33.69
CA PRO A 25 -26.87 -8.83 33.18
C PRO A 25 -28.37 -8.63 33.43
N SER A 26 -28.75 -7.39 33.75
CA SER A 26 -30.14 -7.08 34.07
C SER A 26 -31.02 -7.27 32.83
N LYS A 27 -32.32 -7.57 33.03
CA LYS A 27 -33.25 -7.77 31.88
C LYS A 27 -33.31 -6.54 30.97
N GLU A 28 -33.13 -5.34 31.54
CA GLU A 28 -33.19 -4.07 30.85
C GLU A 28 -31.96 -3.84 29.94
N GLU A 29 -30.77 -4.27 30.37
CA GLU A 29 -29.56 -4.22 29.54
C GLU A 29 -29.62 -5.21 28.37
N ILE A 30 -30.24 -6.37 28.58
CA ILE A 30 -30.45 -7.38 27.53
C ILE A 30 -31.45 -6.86 26.48
N GLU A 31 -32.50 -6.17 26.90
CA GLU A 31 -33.49 -5.56 25.99
C GLU A 31 -32.90 -4.38 25.21
N ALA A 32 -32.09 -3.52 25.86
CA ALA A 32 -31.38 -2.44 25.18
C ALA A 32 -30.34 -2.96 24.17
N ALA A 33 -29.65 -4.06 24.48
CA ALA A 33 -28.72 -4.71 23.55
C ALA A 33 -29.44 -5.35 22.36
N LYS A 34 -30.64 -5.94 22.56
CA LYS A 34 -31.48 -6.46 21.47
C LYS A 34 -31.95 -5.32 20.56
N TYR A 35 -32.47 -4.23 21.12
CA TYR A 35 -32.92 -3.07 20.35
C TYR A 35 -31.82 -2.46 19.47
N LYS A 36 -30.58 -2.40 19.98
CA LYS A 36 -29.40 -1.95 19.21
C LYS A 36 -29.01 -2.90 18.09
N ARG A 37 -29.21 -4.21 18.25
CA ARG A 37 -28.93 -5.20 17.19
C ARG A 37 -30.00 -5.19 16.11
N ASP A 38 -31.27 -5.12 16.51
CA ASP A 38 -32.40 -5.11 15.58
C ASP A 38 -32.41 -3.84 14.71
N SER A 39 -31.95 -2.70 15.24
CA SER A 39 -31.78 -1.46 14.47
C SER A 39 -30.60 -1.52 13.50
N LEU A 40 -29.49 -2.18 13.84
CA LEU A 40 -28.37 -2.36 12.91
C LEU A 40 -28.74 -3.29 11.75
N GLU A 41 -29.47 -4.38 12.00
CA GLU A 41 -29.89 -5.32 10.97
C GLU A 41 -30.82 -4.66 9.94
N LEU A 42 -31.73 -3.77 10.37
CA LEU A 42 -32.62 -3.05 9.46
C LEU A 42 -31.84 -2.11 8.52
N VAL A 43 -30.82 -1.41 9.05
CA VAL A 43 -29.96 -0.52 8.24
C VAL A 43 -29.11 -1.33 7.26
N GLN A 44 -28.58 -2.47 7.70
CA GLN A 44 -27.79 -3.36 6.86
C GLN A 44 -28.65 -4.00 5.76
N GLN A 45 -29.90 -4.36 6.07
CA GLN A 45 -30.85 -4.87 5.10
C GLN A 45 -31.28 -3.79 4.08
N GLN A 46 -31.44 -2.52 4.50
CA GLN A 46 -31.66 -1.41 3.58
C GLN A 46 -30.47 -1.16 2.65
N GLN A 47 -29.24 -1.26 3.16
CA GLN A 47 -28.02 -1.16 2.34
C GLN A 47 -27.90 -2.30 1.32
N MET A 48 -28.24 -3.53 1.69
CA MET A 48 -28.25 -4.67 0.76
C MET A 48 -29.32 -4.50 -0.34
N ILE A 49 -30.52 -4.02 0.02
CA ILE A 49 -31.59 -3.75 -0.97
C ILE A 49 -31.19 -2.59 -1.91
N GLN A 50 -30.41 -1.62 -1.45
CA GLN A 50 -29.90 -0.52 -2.28
C GLN A 50 -28.76 -0.97 -3.20
N GLN A 51 -27.97 -1.96 -2.80
CA GLN A 51 -26.98 -2.63 -3.64
C GLN A 51 -27.63 -3.53 -4.71
N GLU A 52 -28.70 -4.27 -4.36
CA GLU A 52 -29.45 -5.08 -5.32
C GLU A 52 -30.20 -4.23 -6.35
N LYS A 53 -30.77 -3.09 -5.94
CA LYS A 53 -31.38 -2.13 -6.88
C LYS A 53 -30.37 -1.44 -7.81
N SER A 54 -29.09 -1.45 -7.46
CA SER A 54 -28.01 -0.91 -8.32
C SER A 54 -27.45 -1.96 -9.31
N GLN A 55 -27.86 -3.23 -9.21
CA GLN A 55 -27.41 -4.32 -10.08
C GLN A 55 -28.42 -4.72 -11.18
N THR A 56 -29.66 -4.23 -11.13
CA THR A 56 -30.69 -4.59 -12.13
C THR A 56 -30.73 -3.67 -13.36
N ASP A 57 -30.00 -2.54 -13.36
CA ASP A 57 -29.93 -1.60 -14.49
C ASP A 57 -28.67 -1.76 -15.38
N VAL A 58 -27.89 -2.83 -15.19
CA VAL A 58 -26.60 -3.04 -15.89
C VAL A 58 -26.67 -4.22 -16.86
N VAL A 59 -27.66 -4.23 -17.75
CA VAL A 59 -27.64 -5.09 -18.95
C VAL A 59 -27.99 -4.21 -20.16
N GLN A 60 -27.03 -3.35 -20.55
CA GLN A 60 -26.78 -2.86 -21.92
C GLN A 60 -25.90 -1.59 -21.89
N LYS A 61 -24.57 -1.78 -21.82
CA LYS A 61 -23.57 -0.95 -22.53
C LYS A 61 -22.18 -1.52 -22.30
N ASP A 62 -21.61 -2.10 -23.35
CA ASP A 62 -20.18 -2.30 -23.46
C ASP A 62 -19.47 -0.97 -23.71
N GLN A 63 -18.25 -0.88 -23.18
CA GLN A 63 -17.24 0.19 -23.34
C GLN A 63 -17.55 1.53 -22.65
N ASP A 64 -17.13 1.64 -21.39
CA ASP A 64 -16.19 2.67 -20.96
C ASP A 64 -15.66 2.32 -19.56
N GLU A 65 -14.33 2.26 -19.46
CA GLU A 65 -13.59 2.12 -18.22
C GLU A 65 -13.92 3.33 -17.32
N VAL A 66 -14.67 3.08 -16.24
CA VAL A 66 -15.12 4.12 -15.30
C VAL A 66 -13.90 4.75 -14.64
N ALA A 67 -13.46 5.86 -15.22
CA ALA A 67 -12.57 6.81 -14.59
C ALA A 67 -13.27 7.36 -13.36
N ILE A 68 -12.68 7.14 -12.19
CA ILE A 68 -13.08 7.83 -10.98
C ILE A 68 -12.56 9.26 -11.13
N GLU A 69 -13.42 10.15 -11.60
CA GLU A 69 -13.13 11.60 -11.59
C GLU A 69 -13.20 12.09 -10.14
N GLU A 70 -12.04 12.16 -9.47
CA GLU A 70 -11.88 13.06 -8.33
C GLU A 70 -11.68 14.48 -8.87
N THR A 71 -12.76 15.13 -9.32
CA THR A 71 -12.73 16.58 -9.55
C THR A 71 -12.74 17.31 -8.20
N LYS A 72 -11.59 17.29 -7.51
CA LYS A 72 -11.28 18.33 -6.51
C LYS A 72 -10.95 19.61 -7.27
N ASP A 73 -11.48 20.72 -6.77
CA ASP A 73 -11.27 22.05 -7.33
C ASP A 73 -9.76 22.38 -7.40
N LEU A 74 -9.29 22.86 -8.55
CA LEU A 74 -7.90 23.25 -8.76
C LEU A 74 -7.43 24.28 -7.71
N SER A 75 -8.36 25.10 -7.19
CA SER A 75 -8.10 26.04 -6.09
C SER A 75 -7.64 25.37 -4.79
N GLN A 76 -8.18 24.18 -4.48
CA GLN A 76 -7.81 23.38 -3.32
C GLN A 76 -6.42 22.76 -3.52
N TYR A 77 -6.14 22.24 -4.73
CA TYR A 77 -4.83 21.70 -5.06
C TYR A 77 -3.75 22.78 -5.06
N GLN A 78 -4.06 24.00 -5.50
CA GLN A 78 -3.14 25.13 -5.40
C GLN A 78 -2.75 25.42 -3.94
N SER A 79 -3.73 25.36 -3.04
CA SER A 79 -3.49 25.57 -1.61
C SER A 79 -2.62 24.47 -1.00
N GLN A 80 -2.89 23.20 -1.36
CA GLN A 80 -2.23 22.03 -0.80
C GLN A 80 -0.84 21.74 -1.40
N TYR A 81 -0.70 21.86 -2.72
CA TYR A 81 0.48 21.39 -3.46
C TYR A 81 1.27 22.52 -4.14
N GLY A 82 0.77 23.76 -4.12
CA GLY A 82 1.46 24.92 -4.68
C GLY A 82 1.85 24.70 -6.15
N GLY A 83 3.15 24.73 -6.45
CA GLY A 83 3.67 24.52 -7.80
C GLY A 83 3.31 23.16 -8.43
N PHE A 84 2.96 22.15 -7.61
CA PHE A 84 2.58 20.81 -8.07
C PHE A 84 1.05 20.64 -8.25
N ALA A 85 0.25 21.70 -8.13
CA ALA A 85 -1.21 21.61 -8.17
C ALA A 85 -1.76 20.98 -9.45
N GLU A 86 -1.17 21.31 -10.60
CA GLU A 86 -1.56 20.71 -11.89
C GLU A 86 -1.29 19.19 -11.90
N ALA A 87 -0.20 18.75 -11.28
CA ALA A 87 0.14 17.35 -11.16
C ALA A 87 -0.69 16.60 -10.10
N ALA A 88 -1.48 17.29 -9.28
CA ALA A 88 -2.37 16.65 -8.31
C ALA A 88 -3.69 16.16 -8.94
N SER A 89 -3.98 16.59 -10.17
CA SER A 89 -5.16 16.18 -10.93
C SER A 89 -4.73 15.42 -12.19
N GLY A 90 -5.33 14.26 -12.42
CA GLY A 90 -5.00 13.44 -13.59
C GLY A 90 -5.75 12.12 -13.59
N LYS A 91 -5.78 11.48 -14.76
CA LYS A 91 -6.24 10.11 -14.90
C LYS A 91 -5.06 9.17 -14.71
N GLN A 92 -5.29 8.08 -13.99
CA GLN A 92 -4.28 7.03 -13.87
C GLN A 92 -4.15 6.28 -15.21
N GLU A 93 -2.93 6.22 -15.71
CA GLU A 93 -2.54 5.58 -16.97
C GLU A 93 -1.30 4.72 -16.74
N PHE A 94 -1.09 3.75 -17.63
CA PHE A 94 -0.03 2.76 -17.48
C PHE A 94 0.93 2.74 -18.67
N THR A 95 2.22 2.64 -18.38
CA THR A 95 3.27 2.34 -19.36
C THR A 95 3.87 0.98 -19.09
N THR A 96 3.83 0.10 -20.08
CA THR A 96 4.45 -1.24 -20.00
C THR A 96 5.87 -1.25 -20.56
N LEU A 97 6.80 -1.83 -19.81
CA LEU A 97 8.13 -2.27 -20.26
C LEU A 97 8.17 -3.81 -20.21
N GLU A 98 8.73 -4.45 -21.24
CA GLU A 98 8.79 -5.91 -21.32
C GLU A 98 10.11 -6.38 -21.95
N ASN A 99 10.67 -7.46 -21.43
CA ASN A 99 11.81 -8.19 -22.00
C ASN A 99 11.49 -9.71 -22.04
N GLU A 100 12.51 -10.56 -22.21
CA GLU A 100 12.31 -12.03 -22.22
C GLU A 100 11.73 -12.57 -20.90
N HIS A 101 12.15 -12.02 -19.75
CA HIS A 101 11.89 -12.56 -18.41
C HIS A 101 10.80 -11.83 -17.62
N LEU A 102 10.60 -10.54 -17.90
CA LEU A 102 9.80 -9.60 -17.11
C LEU A 102 8.80 -8.85 -17.97
N ARG A 103 7.61 -8.64 -17.43
CA ARG A 103 6.66 -7.61 -17.89
C ARG A 103 6.32 -6.69 -16.72
N ILE A 104 6.59 -5.41 -16.88
CA ILE A 104 6.46 -4.39 -15.83
C ILE A 104 5.44 -3.36 -16.29
N LYS A 105 4.43 -3.09 -15.46
CA LYS A 105 3.51 -1.96 -15.64
C LYS A 105 3.91 -0.83 -14.69
N ILE A 106 4.10 0.36 -15.24
CA ILE A 106 4.44 1.58 -14.49
C ILE A 106 3.22 2.50 -14.53
N SER A 107 2.77 2.94 -13.36
CA SER A 107 1.66 3.88 -13.22
C SER A 107 2.18 5.31 -13.32
N ASN A 108 1.46 6.17 -14.06
CA ASN A 108 1.72 7.61 -14.09
C ASN A 108 1.42 8.26 -12.72
N LYS A 109 0.43 7.77 -11.97
CA LYS A 109 0.17 8.13 -10.58
C LYS A 109 1.27 7.55 -9.69
N GLY A 110 1.98 8.43 -8.99
CA GLY A 110 3.16 8.10 -8.20
C GLY A 110 4.42 7.87 -9.02
N GLY A 111 4.32 7.80 -10.36
CA GLY A 111 5.42 7.43 -11.23
C GLY A 111 6.01 6.05 -10.90
N LYS A 112 5.25 5.17 -10.25
CA LYS A 112 5.75 3.96 -9.59
C LYS A 112 5.49 2.70 -10.41
N ILE A 113 6.27 1.65 -10.14
CA ILE A 113 5.95 0.31 -10.64
C ILE A 113 4.64 -0.16 -9.97
N TYR A 114 3.65 -0.47 -10.81
CA TYR A 114 2.33 -0.92 -10.41
C TYR A 114 2.25 -2.45 -10.35
N SER A 115 2.87 -3.14 -11.32
CA SER A 115 2.96 -4.60 -11.29
C SER A 115 4.15 -5.16 -12.04
N VAL A 116 4.57 -6.35 -11.62
CA VAL A 116 5.70 -7.08 -12.19
C VAL A 116 5.31 -8.55 -12.37
N GLU A 117 5.33 -9.02 -13.60
CA GLU A 117 5.12 -10.42 -13.98
C GLU A 117 6.46 -11.10 -14.30
N LEU A 118 6.71 -12.26 -13.71
CA LEU A 118 7.82 -13.14 -14.06
C LEU A 118 7.36 -14.15 -15.13
N LYS A 119 7.75 -13.94 -16.39
CA LYS A 119 7.22 -14.66 -17.57
C LYS A 119 7.54 -16.15 -17.56
N ASP A 120 8.69 -16.52 -17.00
CA ASP A 120 9.17 -17.92 -16.96
C ASP A 120 8.57 -18.72 -15.80
N TYR A 121 7.77 -18.09 -14.94
CA TYR A 121 7.31 -18.68 -13.69
C TYR A 121 5.78 -18.64 -13.56
N LYS A 122 5.27 -19.61 -12.80
CA LYS A 122 3.85 -19.72 -12.45
C LYS A 122 3.70 -19.88 -10.96
N THR A 123 2.58 -19.40 -10.44
CA THR A 123 2.16 -19.66 -9.06
C THR A 123 1.90 -21.15 -8.86
N TYR A 124 1.78 -21.59 -7.59
CA TYR A 124 1.40 -22.97 -7.27
C TYR A 124 0.06 -23.39 -7.90
N SER A 125 -0.81 -22.40 -8.20
CA SER A 125 -2.12 -22.59 -8.83
C SER A 125 -2.09 -22.58 -10.37
N GLN A 126 -0.89 -22.61 -10.98
CA GLN A 126 -0.66 -22.57 -12.44
C GLN A 126 -1.07 -21.26 -13.13
N LYS A 127 -1.31 -20.18 -12.38
CA LYS A 127 -1.53 -18.81 -12.89
C LYS A 127 -0.20 -18.09 -13.13
N PRO A 128 -0.15 -17.05 -13.98
CA PRO A 128 1.04 -16.19 -14.13
C PRO A 128 1.56 -15.69 -12.78
N LEU A 129 2.88 -15.65 -12.59
CA LEU A 129 3.49 -15.20 -11.35
C LEU A 129 3.66 -13.67 -11.37
N LEU A 130 2.79 -12.97 -10.65
CA LEU A 130 2.93 -11.54 -10.37
C LEU A 130 3.59 -11.37 -9.00
N LEU A 131 4.69 -10.63 -8.91
CA LEU A 131 5.34 -10.34 -7.62
C LEU A 131 4.46 -9.46 -6.73
N PHE A 132 3.77 -8.52 -7.36
CA PHE A 132 2.73 -7.67 -6.80
C PHE A 132 1.92 -7.09 -7.95
N ASP A 133 0.69 -6.68 -7.64
CA ASP A 133 -0.22 -6.01 -8.57
C ASP A 133 -1.15 -5.10 -7.78
N GLY A 134 -1.57 -3.99 -8.37
CA GLY A 134 -2.49 -3.06 -7.72
C GLY A 134 -1.80 -1.89 -7.01
N ASP A 135 -2.61 -1.15 -6.25
CA ASP A 135 -2.16 -0.01 -5.43
C ASP A 135 -1.59 -0.46 -4.05
N SER A 136 -1.04 -1.67 -4.01
CA SER A 136 -0.45 -2.29 -2.81
C SER A 136 0.94 -1.74 -2.49
N THR A 137 1.43 -0.73 -3.22
CA THR A 137 2.74 -0.13 -3.04
C THR A 137 2.61 1.36 -2.74
N VAL A 138 3.34 1.83 -1.73
CA VAL A 138 3.66 3.25 -1.57
C VAL A 138 5.08 3.41 -2.08
N PHE A 139 5.26 4.24 -3.09
CA PHE A 139 6.58 4.50 -3.66
C PHE A 139 6.64 5.95 -4.11
N GLY A 140 7.50 6.73 -3.47
CA GLY A 140 7.68 8.13 -3.84
C GLY A 140 8.52 8.92 -2.86
N LEU A 141 8.97 10.09 -3.31
CA LEU A 141 9.67 11.03 -2.45
C LEU A 141 8.69 11.73 -1.52
N GLN A 142 9.15 12.00 -0.30
CA GLN A 142 8.49 12.85 0.68
C GLN A 142 9.42 14.01 1.03
N PHE A 143 8.96 15.24 0.79
CA PHE A 143 9.76 16.44 1.08
C PHE A 143 8.90 17.66 1.36
N ASN A 144 9.47 18.63 2.05
CA ASN A 144 8.84 19.93 2.24
C ASN A 144 9.39 20.94 1.22
N THR A 145 8.50 21.74 0.68
CA THR A 145 8.87 22.85 -0.19
C THR A 145 9.30 24.08 0.63
N ALA A 146 9.92 25.07 -0.02
CA ALA A 146 10.33 26.32 0.62
C ALA A 146 9.17 27.11 1.26
N ASP A 147 7.94 26.87 0.77
CA ASP A 147 6.71 27.46 1.29
C ASP A 147 6.00 26.58 2.34
N LEU A 148 6.72 25.61 2.91
CA LEU A 148 6.32 24.73 4.01
C LEU A 148 5.18 23.75 3.66
N ARG A 149 4.99 23.42 2.38
CA ARG A 149 4.06 22.35 1.97
C ARG A 149 4.76 21.00 1.90
N GLY A 150 4.16 20.00 2.53
CA GLY A 150 4.57 18.60 2.41
C GLY A 150 4.10 18.00 1.09
N ILE A 151 5.04 17.54 0.29
CA ILE A 151 4.81 16.92 -1.01
C ILE A 151 5.10 15.42 -0.90
N GLU A 152 4.15 14.62 -1.34
CA GLU A 152 4.29 13.17 -1.48
C GLU A 152 4.09 12.80 -2.94
N THR A 153 5.16 12.43 -3.64
CA THR A 153 5.07 12.20 -5.09
C THR A 153 4.17 11.01 -5.43
N ASN A 154 3.98 10.06 -4.52
CA ASN A 154 3.08 8.90 -4.68
C ASN A 154 1.64 9.32 -5.04
N ASN A 155 1.21 10.50 -4.61
CA ASN A 155 -0.15 10.99 -4.79
C ASN A 155 -0.30 11.91 -6.02
N LEU A 156 0.78 12.14 -6.76
CA LEU A 156 0.83 13.05 -7.91
C LEU A 156 0.96 12.27 -9.23
N TYR A 157 0.51 12.88 -10.32
CA TYR A 157 0.55 12.32 -11.66
C TYR A 157 1.79 12.81 -12.40
N PHE A 158 2.62 11.86 -12.82
CA PHE A 158 3.77 12.07 -13.68
C PHE A 158 3.33 11.99 -15.14
N ILE A 159 4.03 12.68 -16.03
CA ILE A 159 3.80 12.64 -17.48
C ILE A 159 4.92 11.82 -18.13
N PRO A 160 4.62 10.77 -18.91
CA PRO A 160 5.63 10.06 -19.69
C PRO A 160 6.18 10.99 -20.77
N SER A 161 7.49 11.23 -20.75
CA SER A 161 8.14 12.20 -21.65
C SER A 161 8.98 11.54 -22.74
N GLU A 162 9.59 10.40 -22.44
CA GLU A 162 10.44 9.65 -23.36
C GLU A 162 10.21 8.16 -23.09
N LYS A 163 9.80 7.42 -24.12
CA LYS A 163 9.61 5.97 -24.07
C LYS A 163 10.43 5.31 -25.17
N SER A 164 11.23 4.34 -24.78
CA SER A 164 11.95 3.44 -25.68
C SER A 164 11.46 2.00 -25.47
N SER A 165 12.05 1.03 -26.17
CA SER A 165 11.69 -0.39 -26.02
C SER A 165 11.92 -0.91 -24.60
N ASN A 166 12.90 -0.37 -23.88
CA ASN A 166 13.33 -0.89 -22.59
C ASN A 166 13.49 0.18 -21.51
N SER A 167 13.06 1.43 -21.75
CA SER A 167 13.16 2.51 -20.78
C SER A 167 12.01 3.50 -20.91
N VAL A 168 11.60 4.10 -19.79
CA VAL A 168 10.66 5.21 -19.75
C VAL A 168 11.12 6.29 -18.77
N LYS A 169 10.97 7.56 -19.17
CA LYS A 169 11.15 8.73 -18.31
C LYS A 169 9.80 9.35 -17.95
N MET A 170 9.50 9.38 -16.67
CA MET A 170 8.29 9.96 -16.09
C MET A 170 8.62 11.30 -15.44
N ARG A 171 7.99 12.39 -15.85
CA ARG A 171 8.25 13.75 -15.33
C ARG A 171 7.13 14.24 -14.44
N LEU A 172 7.45 14.70 -13.25
CA LEU A 172 6.53 15.39 -12.35
C LEU A 172 6.87 16.89 -12.34
N TYR A 173 5.98 17.70 -12.89
CA TYR A 173 6.18 19.14 -13.04
C TYR A 173 5.77 19.94 -11.79
N SER A 174 6.51 21.02 -11.55
CA SER A 174 6.23 22.06 -10.55
C SER A 174 6.33 23.45 -11.19
N GLY A 175 5.73 23.58 -12.38
CA GLY A 175 5.90 24.69 -13.32
C GLY A 175 6.74 24.33 -14.56
N GLU A 176 6.88 25.28 -15.48
CA GLU A 176 7.40 25.02 -16.85
C GLU A 176 8.83 24.44 -16.89
N ASN A 177 9.74 24.94 -16.05
CA ASN A 177 11.17 24.59 -16.08
C ASN A 177 11.66 23.86 -14.83
N ARG A 178 10.74 23.35 -14.01
CA ARG A 178 11.08 22.67 -12.75
C ARG A 178 10.34 21.37 -12.65
N TYR A 179 11.08 20.27 -12.61
CA TYR A 179 10.48 18.95 -12.59
C TYR A 179 11.42 17.90 -12.02
N LEU A 180 10.81 16.85 -11.50
CA LEU A 180 11.44 15.61 -11.07
C LEU A 180 11.30 14.58 -12.20
N VAL A 181 12.34 13.79 -12.47
CA VAL A 181 12.29 12.71 -13.47
C VAL A 181 12.58 11.39 -12.81
N TYR A 182 11.64 10.46 -12.91
CA TYR A 182 11.87 9.04 -12.64
C TYR A 182 12.23 8.34 -13.95
N VAL A 183 13.40 7.72 -13.98
CA VAL A 183 13.89 6.99 -15.15
C VAL A 183 13.93 5.51 -14.79
N TYR A 184 13.17 4.71 -15.53
CA TYR A 184 13.19 3.26 -15.41
C TYR A 184 13.91 2.68 -16.62
N THR A 185 14.84 1.76 -16.41
CA THR A 185 15.53 1.03 -17.49
C THR A 185 15.49 -0.46 -17.21
N LEU A 186 14.81 -1.21 -18.07
CA LEU A 186 14.75 -2.66 -18.05
C LEU A 186 15.93 -3.22 -18.86
N SER A 187 16.74 -4.05 -18.22
CA SER A 187 17.82 -4.79 -18.90
C SER A 187 17.24 -5.77 -19.92
N LYS A 188 17.90 -6.01 -21.06
CA LYS A 188 17.30 -6.79 -22.16
C LYS A 188 17.09 -8.28 -21.86
N ASN A 189 17.98 -8.89 -21.07
CA ASN A 189 17.95 -10.32 -20.77
C ASN A 189 18.34 -10.54 -19.31
N ASP A 190 17.66 -9.83 -18.42
CA ASP A 190 17.89 -9.89 -16.98
C ASP A 190 16.58 -9.59 -16.22
N TYR A 191 16.57 -9.85 -14.91
CA TYR A 191 15.50 -9.49 -13.99
C TYR A 191 15.72 -8.12 -13.32
N LEU A 192 16.78 -7.40 -13.72
CA LEU A 192 17.16 -6.11 -13.14
C LEU A 192 16.49 -4.93 -13.84
N VAL A 193 16.05 -3.98 -13.02
CA VAL A 193 15.47 -2.70 -13.42
C VAL A 193 16.25 -1.59 -12.73
N ASP A 194 16.93 -0.78 -13.52
CA ASP A 194 17.58 0.42 -13.00
C ASP A 194 16.53 1.50 -12.76
N PHE A 195 16.72 2.25 -11.67
CA PHE A 195 15.87 3.35 -11.27
C PHE A 195 16.70 4.56 -10.88
N ASP A 196 16.60 5.63 -11.67
CA ASP A 196 17.28 6.90 -11.41
C ASP A 196 16.27 8.01 -11.14
N ILE A 197 16.62 8.90 -10.21
CA ILE A 197 15.87 10.12 -9.93
C ILE A 197 16.71 11.32 -10.34
N ASN A 198 16.20 12.13 -11.26
CA ASN A 198 16.84 13.37 -11.69
C ASN A 198 16.01 14.60 -11.29
N PHE A 199 16.69 15.63 -10.82
CA PHE A 199 16.09 16.89 -10.40
C PHE A 199 16.47 18.00 -11.38
N VAL A 200 15.49 18.71 -11.94
CA VAL A 200 15.71 19.83 -12.85
C VAL A 200 15.06 21.08 -12.26
N GLY A 201 15.84 22.14 -12.07
CA GLY A 201 15.34 23.42 -11.51
C GLY A 201 14.84 23.33 -10.06
N PHE A 202 15.24 22.31 -9.30
CA PHE A 202 14.66 21.96 -8.01
C PHE A 202 15.23 22.74 -6.81
N ASN A 203 16.32 23.49 -7.01
CA ASN A 203 16.96 24.31 -5.98
C ASN A 203 16.02 25.36 -5.38
N GLU A 204 15.05 25.85 -6.16
CA GLU A 204 14.07 26.84 -5.73
C GLU A 204 12.80 26.22 -5.10
N ILE A 205 12.65 24.90 -5.21
CA ILE A 205 11.47 24.18 -4.72
C ILE A 205 11.69 23.69 -3.29
N LEU A 206 12.86 23.12 -3.01
CA LEU A 206 13.19 22.55 -1.71
C LEU A 206 13.42 23.65 -0.68
N ALA A 207 13.02 23.40 0.56
CA ALA A 207 13.40 24.29 1.65
C ALA A 207 14.93 24.32 1.82
N ASN A 208 15.50 25.51 2.11
CA ASN A 208 16.95 25.75 2.17
C ASN A 208 17.71 24.87 3.18
N ASN A 209 17.02 24.22 4.11
CA ASN A 209 17.59 23.34 5.13
C ASN A 209 17.55 21.85 4.75
N ILE A 210 17.01 21.48 3.59
CA ILE A 210 16.91 20.09 3.14
C ILE A 210 18.23 19.67 2.50
N THR A 211 18.87 18.68 3.10
CA THR A 211 20.12 18.07 2.60
C THR A 211 19.94 16.61 2.20
N VAL A 212 18.80 16.02 2.52
CA VAL A 212 18.42 14.63 2.24
C VAL A 212 16.96 14.61 1.79
N LEU A 213 16.64 13.74 0.83
CA LEU A 213 15.28 13.48 0.38
C LEU A 213 14.91 12.05 0.72
N ASP A 214 13.76 11.87 1.38
CA ASP A 214 13.30 10.56 1.82
C ASP A 214 12.53 9.89 0.68
N LEU A 215 13.01 8.73 0.22
CA LEU A 215 12.24 7.83 -0.62
C LEU A 215 11.45 6.89 0.30
N LYS A 216 10.12 7.07 0.34
CA LYS A 216 9.24 6.15 1.02
C LYS A 216 8.89 5.00 0.08
N TRP A 217 9.34 3.80 0.44
CA TRP A 217 8.93 2.56 -0.20
C TRP A 217 8.28 1.64 0.83
N SER A 218 7.03 1.27 0.58
CA SER A 218 6.29 0.29 1.37
C SER A 218 5.48 -0.58 0.43
N MET A 219 5.30 -1.86 0.76
CA MET A 219 4.55 -2.77 -0.08
C MET A 219 3.77 -3.77 0.76
N TYR A 220 2.56 -4.09 0.32
CA TYR A 220 1.81 -5.24 0.78
C TYR A 220 2.11 -6.40 -0.17
N VAL A 221 2.90 -7.36 0.31
CA VAL A 221 3.32 -8.51 -0.49
C VAL A 221 2.16 -9.50 -0.58
N PRO A 222 1.70 -9.88 -1.80
CA PRO A 222 0.66 -10.89 -1.95
C PRO A 222 1.17 -12.28 -1.58
N GLN A 223 0.25 -13.19 -1.26
CA GLN A 223 0.60 -14.60 -1.06
C GLN A 223 0.90 -15.28 -2.41
N LEU A 224 2.11 -15.77 -2.60
CA LEU A 224 2.56 -16.45 -3.82
C LEU A 224 2.74 -17.96 -3.64
N GLU A 225 2.97 -18.42 -2.41
CA GLU A 225 3.15 -19.82 -2.09
C GLU A 225 1.85 -20.48 -1.60
N LYS A 226 1.81 -21.82 -1.63
CA LYS A 226 0.67 -22.59 -1.14
C LYS A 226 0.41 -22.37 0.36
N GLY A 227 1.46 -22.09 1.14
CA GLY A 227 1.40 -22.03 2.60
C GLY A 227 1.64 -20.63 3.15
N ALA A 228 0.58 -19.82 3.30
CA ALA A 228 0.64 -18.47 3.88
C ALA A 228 1.41 -18.40 5.21
N LYS A 229 1.26 -19.41 6.10
CA LYS A 229 1.99 -19.44 7.38
C LYS A 229 3.50 -19.54 7.19
N ASN A 230 3.96 -20.35 6.24
CA ASN A 230 5.38 -20.53 5.96
C ASN A 230 5.92 -19.30 5.25
N GLU A 231 5.20 -18.81 4.23
CA GLU A 231 5.56 -17.61 3.50
C GLU A 231 5.73 -16.42 4.45
N ASN A 232 4.74 -16.14 5.29
CA ASN A 232 4.83 -15.06 6.29
C ASN A 232 5.99 -15.25 7.29
N MET A 233 6.41 -16.49 7.56
CA MET A 233 7.52 -16.78 8.47
C MET A 233 8.89 -16.50 7.85
N TYR A 234 9.00 -16.58 6.53
CA TYR A 234 10.27 -16.38 5.80
C TYR A 234 10.34 -15.07 5.02
N THR A 235 9.22 -14.37 4.82
CA THR A 235 9.22 -13.01 4.26
C THR A 235 9.90 -12.05 5.22
N THR A 236 10.95 -11.39 4.73
CA THR A 236 11.73 -10.39 5.49
C THR A 236 12.43 -9.43 4.54
N ILE A 237 12.96 -8.34 5.11
CA ILE A 237 13.85 -7.41 4.41
C ILE A 237 15.29 -7.83 4.75
N GLY A 238 16.06 -8.15 3.71
CA GLY A 238 17.49 -8.36 3.81
C GLY A 238 18.28 -7.08 3.53
N TYR A 239 19.47 -6.94 4.11
CA TYR A 239 20.41 -5.87 3.80
C TYR A 239 21.85 -6.35 4.05
N LYS A 240 22.82 -5.66 3.46
CA LYS A 240 24.23 -6.06 3.55
C LYS A 240 25.17 -4.85 3.52
N TYR A 241 26.19 -4.87 4.36
CA TYR A 241 27.28 -3.89 4.35
C TYR A 241 28.46 -4.35 3.49
N TYR A 242 29.36 -3.42 3.17
CA TYR A 242 30.59 -3.74 2.43
C TYR A 242 31.44 -4.76 3.21
N GLN A 243 31.81 -5.87 2.56
CA GLN A 243 32.60 -6.98 3.15
C GLN A 243 31.95 -7.72 4.34
N ASP A 244 30.64 -7.52 4.59
CA ASP A 244 29.91 -8.23 5.64
C ASP A 244 29.03 -9.35 5.05
N GLU A 245 28.39 -10.14 5.91
CA GLU A 245 27.35 -11.12 5.53
C GLU A 245 25.98 -10.45 5.32
N VAL A 246 25.01 -11.21 4.78
CA VAL A 246 23.63 -10.72 4.61
C VAL A 246 22.94 -10.73 5.97
N ASN A 247 22.48 -9.57 6.41
CA ASN A 247 21.62 -9.42 7.57
C ASN A 247 20.16 -9.38 7.13
N THR A 248 19.25 -9.71 8.04
CA THR A 248 17.81 -9.66 7.81
C THR A 248 17.12 -9.03 9.00
N LEU A 249 16.07 -8.25 8.75
CA LEU A 249 15.15 -7.86 9.83
C LEU A 249 14.58 -9.13 10.47
N ARG A 250 14.38 -9.09 11.79
CA ARG A 250 13.79 -10.21 12.50
C ARG A 250 12.34 -10.40 12.03
N SER A 251 12.01 -11.53 11.41
CA SER A 251 10.60 -11.85 11.06
C SER A 251 9.74 -12.23 12.26
N ARG A 252 10.34 -12.48 13.44
CA ARG A 252 9.66 -12.92 14.67
C ARG A 252 9.80 -11.87 15.78
N GLY A 253 8.72 -11.14 16.03
CA GLY A 253 8.54 -10.21 17.15
C GLY A 253 7.06 -9.86 17.28
N LYS A 254 6.60 -9.47 18.48
CA LYS A 254 5.25 -8.89 18.66
C LYS A 254 5.19 -7.41 18.29
N ASP A 255 6.36 -6.78 18.16
CA ASP A 255 6.51 -5.35 17.94
C ASP A 255 6.96 -5.07 16.49
N ASP A 256 6.68 -3.85 16.02
CA ASP A 256 7.20 -3.34 14.74
C ASP A 256 8.74 -3.35 14.78
N ASN A 257 9.34 -4.27 14.03
CA ASN A 257 10.80 -4.36 13.91
C ASN A 257 11.30 -3.29 12.94
N ARG A 258 12.04 -2.31 13.49
CA ARG A 258 12.66 -1.22 12.75
C ARG A 258 14.17 -1.26 12.95
N GLU A 259 14.91 -1.09 11.86
CA GLU A 259 16.35 -0.84 11.92
C GLU A 259 16.70 0.44 11.18
N GLU A 260 17.65 1.19 11.73
CA GLU A 260 18.21 2.39 11.15
C GLU A 260 19.65 2.11 10.72
N LEU A 261 19.91 2.26 9.42
CA LEU A 261 21.18 1.88 8.81
C LEU A 261 21.99 3.17 8.54
N LEU A 262 23.04 3.39 9.34
CA LEU A 262 23.82 4.64 9.33
C LEU A 262 24.98 4.63 8.33
N THR A 263 25.29 3.48 7.73
CA THR A 263 26.41 3.34 6.79
C THR A 263 25.95 2.80 5.45
N LYS A 264 26.79 2.98 4.43
CA LYS A 264 26.45 2.63 3.05
C LYS A 264 26.28 1.11 2.89
N LEU A 265 25.17 0.72 2.28
CA LEU A 265 24.88 -0.67 1.93
C LEU A 265 25.54 -1.07 0.61
N LYS A 266 25.68 -2.38 0.41
CA LYS A 266 26.16 -2.99 -0.83
C LYS A 266 25.28 -4.17 -1.22
N TRP A 267 24.87 -4.18 -2.49
CA TRP A 267 24.17 -5.27 -3.16
C TRP A 267 25.08 -5.88 -4.22
#